data_AF-A0A949T8K6-F1
#
_entry.id   AF-A0A949T8K6-F1
#
_cell.length_a   1.000
_cell.length_b   1.000
_cell.length_c   1.000
_cell.angle_alpha   90.00
_cell.angle_beta   90.00
_cell.angle_gamma   90.00
#
_symmetry.space_group_name_H-M   'P 1'
#
loop_
_entity.id
_entity.type
_entity.pdbx_description
1 polymer ?
#
loop_
_entity_poly.entity_id
_entity_poly.type
_entity_poly.pdbx_seq_one_letter_code
_entity_poly.pdbx_strand_id
1 'polypeptide(L)'
;MDNFFQAVGVIRGEVIKEIEEENEKFYVCIKTEQDTKKYRLFYSPHHRKTLSALKLEMKNHGNNLRLIVYPKILHLPGKDKPHQVRFQLVGFDDGSNKGVAELEDFEFKLAGKWQFIAVCKTPVISVHRNFTENTLEYFKSLSQDSRKLFASALHAPLLWDSAPVPPFRFNPKLKKDQQGETFFVQIKAKFLPDKDLFGFDSLMGVPTTELPKFIKLKKRKGKKDKQKLEQKPDLNKPSKTELKSKESSPG
;
A
#
# COMPACT_ATOMS: atom_id res chain seq x y z
N MET A 1 9.76 10.24 -16.54
CA MET A 1 8.53 10.24 -15.73
C MET A 1 8.92 10.09 -14.28
N ASP A 2 8.33 10.87 -13.39
CA ASP A 2 8.61 10.72 -11.96
C ASP A 2 7.98 9.41 -11.47
N ASN A 3 8.79 8.54 -10.87
CA ASN A 3 8.27 7.34 -10.22
C ASN A 3 7.48 7.79 -8.97
N PHE A 4 6.18 7.45 -8.91
CA PHE A 4 5.36 7.68 -7.73
C PHE A 4 4.40 6.51 -7.50
N PHE A 5 4.02 6.29 -6.24
CA PHE A 5 3.09 5.24 -5.86
C PHE A 5 1.66 5.58 -6.28
N GLN A 6 0.98 4.65 -6.96
CA GLN A 6 -0.38 4.84 -7.45
C GLN A 6 -1.18 3.53 -7.43
N ALA A 7 -2.49 3.65 -7.23
CA ALA A 7 -3.45 2.56 -7.37
C ALA A 7 -4.81 3.14 -7.76
N VAL A 8 -4.88 3.87 -8.86
CA VAL A 8 -6.15 4.45 -9.33
C VAL A 8 -6.70 3.57 -10.43
N GLY A 9 -8.01 3.41 -10.48
CA GLY A 9 -8.65 2.71 -11.57
C GLY A 9 -10.08 3.12 -11.78
N VAL A 10 -10.70 2.51 -12.79
CA VAL A 10 -12.09 2.70 -13.14
C VAL A 10 -12.83 1.40 -12.86
N ILE A 11 -13.99 1.49 -12.22
CA ILE A 11 -14.93 0.38 -12.08
C ILE A 11 -16.29 0.82 -12.57
N ARG A 12 -17.08 -0.11 -13.08
CA ARG A 12 -18.48 0.13 -13.45
C ARG A 12 -19.39 -0.80 -12.68
N GLY A 13 -20.52 -0.27 -12.23
CA GLY A 13 -21.52 -1.09 -11.56
C GLY A 13 -22.69 -0.28 -11.04
N GLU A 14 -23.68 -1.01 -10.53
CA GLU A 14 -24.85 -0.41 -9.92
C GLU A 14 -24.53 0.06 -8.50
N VAL A 15 -24.69 1.36 -8.25
CA VAL A 15 -24.49 1.94 -6.92
C VAL A 15 -25.79 1.85 -6.14
N ILE A 16 -25.71 1.20 -4.99
CA ILE A 16 -26.83 1.09 -4.06
C ILE A 16 -26.51 1.76 -2.73
N LYS A 17 -27.56 2.13 -2.01
CA LYS A 17 -27.51 2.69 -0.67
C LYS A 17 -28.18 1.71 0.29
N GLU A 18 -27.51 1.43 1.39
CA GLU A 18 -28.04 0.66 2.52
C GLU A 18 -27.94 1.50 3.80
N ILE A 19 -28.85 1.28 4.74
CA ILE A 19 -28.80 1.89 6.08
C ILE A 19 -28.26 0.81 7.01
N GLU A 20 -27.11 1.08 7.63
CA GLU A 20 -26.50 0.17 8.60
C GLU A 20 -26.11 0.97 9.84
N GLU A 21 -26.58 0.55 11.02
CA GLU A 21 -26.27 1.21 12.30
C GLU A 21 -26.54 2.73 12.23
N GLU A 22 -27.73 3.08 11.71
CA GLU A 22 -28.19 4.47 11.52
C GLU A 22 -27.36 5.33 10.55
N ASN A 23 -26.36 4.74 9.90
CA ASN A 23 -25.48 5.43 8.95
C ASN A 23 -25.73 4.96 7.52
N GLU A 24 -25.75 5.92 6.61
CA GLU A 24 -25.87 5.62 5.18
C GLU A 24 -24.57 5.01 4.64
N LYS A 25 -24.71 3.87 3.98
CA LYS A 25 -23.61 3.10 3.43
C LYS A 25 -23.86 2.82 1.93
N PHE A 26 -22.96 3.33 1.09
CA PHE A 26 -22.93 3.07 -0.35
C PHE A 26 -22.14 1.84 -0.76
N TYR A 27 -22.66 1.10 -1.72
CA TYR A 27 -22.02 -0.07 -2.30
C TYR A 27 -22.06 0.02 -3.83
N VAL A 28 -21.08 -0.59 -4.50
CA VAL A 28 -21.12 -0.85 -5.93
C VAL A 28 -21.33 -2.34 -6.14
N CYS A 29 -22.36 -2.69 -6.89
CA CYS A 29 -22.72 -4.04 -7.29
C CYS A 29 -22.16 -4.28 -8.69
N ILE A 30 -21.26 -5.26 -8.80
CA ILE A 30 -20.61 -5.65 -10.05
C ILE A 30 -21.14 -7.03 -10.41
N LYS A 31 -21.80 -7.14 -11.56
CA LYS A 31 -22.24 -8.42 -12.11
C LYS A 31 -21.03 -9.18 -12.64
N THR A 32 -20.94 -10.44 -12.29
CA THR A 32 -19.96 -11.39 -12.83
C THR A 32 -20.69 -12.52 -13.55
N GLU A 33 -19.94 -13.46 -14.12
CA GLU A 33 -20.56 -14.61 -14.81
C GLU A 33 -21.38 -15.48 -13.85
N GLN A 34 -20.97 -15.56 -12.58
CA GLN A 34 -21.57 -16.47 -11.59
C GLN A 34 -22.47 -15.78 -10.59
N ASP A 35 -22.23 -14.51 -10.25
CA ASP A 35 -22.94 -13.81 -9.17
C ASP A 35 -22.90 -12.27 -9.33
N THR A 36 -23.59 -11.53 -8.46
CA THR A 36 -23.40 -10.09 -8.29
C THR A 36 -22.58 -9.82 -7.03
N LYS A 37 -21.34 -9.37 -7.22
CA LYS A 37 -20.45 -9.01 -6.11
C LYS A 37 -20.77 -7.61 -5.59
N LYS A 38 -20.89 -7.48 -4.26
CA LYS A 38 -21.17 -6.21 -3.59
C LYS A 38 -19.92 -5.67 -2.90
N TYR A 39 -19.44 -4.50 -3.32
CA TYR A 39 -18.23 -3.87 -2.77
C TYR A 39 -18.54 -2.56 -2.06
N ARG A 40 -18.00 -2.39 -0.85
CA ARG A 40 -18.16 -1.17 -0.05
C ARG A 40 -17.51 0.02 -0.75
N LEU A 41 -18.27 1.09 -0.97
CA LEU A 41 -17.76 2.40 -1.36
C LEU A 41 -17.46 3.24 -0.10
N PHE A 42 -16.22 3.71 0.00
CA PHE A 42 -15.80 4.70 0.98
C PHE A 42 -15.67 6.07 0.35
N TYR A 43 -16.07 7.05 1.12
CA TYR A 43 -15.67 8.43 0.96
C TYR A 43 -14.86 8.80 2.20
N SER A 44 -13.76 9.54 2.03
CA SER A 44 -13.05 10.07 3.19
C SER A 44 -13.97 11.08 3.91
N PRO A 45 -14.02 11.14 5.25
CA PRO A 45 -14.90 12.05 5.99
C PRO A 45 -14.77 13.53 5.59
N HIS A 46 -13.58 13.92 5.12
CA HIS A 46 -13.31 15.28 4.61
C HIS A 46 -13.87 15.54 3.20
N HIS A 47 -14.46 14.53 2.56
CA HIS A 47 -15.04 14.58 1.21
C HIS A 47 -16.57 14.51 1.24
N ARG A 48 -17.24 15.21 2.17
CA ARG A 48 -18.71 15.36 2.15
C ARG A 48 -19.23 15.81 0.78
N LYS A 49 -18.46 16.65 0.08
CA LYS A 49 -18.75 17.07 -1.30
C LYS A 49 -18.84 15.89 -2.27
N THR A 50 -17.99 14.87 -2.13
CA THR A 50 -18.02 13.66 -2.96
C THR A 50 -19.27 12.82 -2.70
N LEU A 51 -19.74 12.77 -1.45
CA LEU A 51 -21.01 12.09 -1.13
C LEU A 51 -22.21 12.80 -1.76
N SER A 52 -22.27 14.14 -1.64
CA SER A 52 -23.32 14.93 -2.29
C SER A 52 -23.27 14.80 -3.82
N ALA A 53 -22.07 14.81 -4.39
CA ALA A 53 -21.86 14.58 -5.82
C ALA A 53 -22.35 13.19 -6.25
N LEU A 54 -22.07 12.13 -5.48
CA LEU A 54 -22.57 10.78 -5.75
C LEU A 54 -24.09 10.72 -5.78
N LYS A 55 -24.75 11.29 -4.77
CA LYS A 55 -26.22 11.34 -4.73
C LYS A 55 -26.81 12.11 -5.91
N LEU A 56 -26.17 13.21 -6.30
CA LEU A 56 -26.59 14.01 -7.44
C LEU A 56 -26.40 13.25 -8.76
N GLU A 57 -25.25 12.59 -8.92
CA GLU A 57 -24.94 11.76 -10.09
C GLU A 57 -25.96 10.64 -10.28
N MET A 58 -26.27 9.93 -9.20
CA MET A 58 -27.31 8.88 -9.18
C MET A 58 -28.69 9.42 -9.58
N LYS A 59 -29.02 10.63 -9.11
CA LYS A 59 -30.31 11.28 -9.43
C LYS A 59 -30.39 11.69 -10.91
N ASN A 60 -29.28 12.17 -11.49
CA ASN A 60 -29.27 12.73 -12.84
C ASN A 60 -29.06 11.66 -13.92
N HIS A 61 -28.25 10.65 -13.64
CA HIS A 61 -27.77 9.68 -14.63
C HIS A 61 -28.14 8.22 -14.29
N GLY A 62 -28.86 8.01 -13.19
CA GLY A 62 -29.21 6.69 -12.69
C GLY A 62 -28.08 6.03 -11.89
N ASN A 63 -28.32 4.79 -11.45
CA ASN A 63 -27.45 4.16 -10.45
C ASN A 63 -26.30 3.34 -11.06
N ASN A 64 -26.33 3.03 -12.37
CA ASN A 64 -25.25 2.31 -13.03
C ASN A 64 -24.15 3.30 -13.45
N LEU A 65 -23.13 3.44 -12.61
CA LEU A 65 -22.13 4.49 -12.73
C LEU A 65 -20.75 3.93 -13.06
N ARG A 66 -19.97 4.75 -13.76
CA ARG A 66 -18.55 4.53 -14.01
C ARG A 66 -17.74 5.39 -13.04
N LEU A 67 -17.07 4.72 -12.11
CA LEU A 67 -16.49 5.32 -10.92
C LEU A 67 -14.96 5.29 -10.99
N ILE A 68 -14.33 6.41 -10.67
CA ILE A 68 -12.89 6.52 -10.47
C ILE A 68 -12.61 6.21 -9.01
N VAL A 69 -11.77 5.22 -8.75
CA VAL A 69 -11.58 4.67 -7.40
C VAL A 69 -10.12 4.40 -7.05
N TYR A 70 -9.84 4.40 -5.74
CA TYR A 70 -8.67 3.73 -5.16
C TYR A 70 -9.12 2.44 -4.47
N PRO A 71 -8.53 1.28 -4.77
CA PRO A 71 -8.87 0.05 -4.06
C PRO A 71 -8.35 0.11 -2.62
N LYS A 72 -9.06 -0.59 -1.73
CA LYS A 72 -8.75 -0.77 -0.32
C LYS A 72 -8.91 -2.25 -0.01
N ILE A 73 -7.83 -2.89 0.42
CA ILE A 73 -7.78 -4.34 0.58
C ILE A 73 -7.44 -4.67 2.02
N LEU A 74 -8.35 -5.38 2.68
CA LEU A 74 -8.18 -5.86 4.03
C LEU A 74 -7.82 -7.34 3.98
N HIS A 75 -6.53 -7.64 4.14
CA HIS A 75 -5.98 -9.01 4.02
C HIS A 75 -6.35 -9.95 5.16
N LEU A 76 -6.51 -9.43 6.39
CA LEU A 76 -6.86 -10.22 7.57
C LEU A 76 -8.14 -9.66 8.23
N PRO A 77 -9.33 -9.88 7.65
CA PRO A 77 -10.60 -9.50 8.27
C PRO A 77 -11.02 -10.46 9.41
N GLY A 78 -10.32 -11.58 9.57
CA GLY A 78 -10.54 -12.62 10.58
C GLY A 78 -9.65 -13.84 10.25
N LYS A 79 -9.53 -14.82 11.16
CA LYS A 79 -8.69 -16.02 10.94
C LYS A 79 -9.12 -16.84 9.71
N ASP A 80 -10.42 -16.91 9.45
CA ASP A 80 -11.01 -17.78 8.41
C ASP A 80 -11.78 -17.01 7.35
N LYS A 81 -11.59 -15.69 7.27
CA LYS A 81 -12.29 -14.84 6.30
C LYS A 81 -11.35 -14.51 5.13
N PRO A 82 -11.82 -14.63 3.86
CA PRO A 82 -11.04 -14.19 2.72
C PRO A 82 -10.76 -12.70 2.82
N HIS A 83 -9.73 -12.21 2.12
CA HIS A 83 -9.46 -10.78 2.08
C HIS A 83 -10.68 -10.04 1.50
N GLN A 84 -10.90 -8.82 1.97
CA GLN A 84 -12.01 -8.00 1.49
C GLN A 84 -11.50 -6.87 0.61
N VAL A 85 -12.04 -6.79 -0.59
CA VAL A 85 -11.86 -5.64 -1.48
C VAL A 85 -12.96 -4.63 -1.21
N ARG A 86 -12.57 -3.36 -1.21
CA ARG A 86 -13.45 -2.21 -1.05
C ARG A 86 -12.88 -1.07 -1.90
N PHE A 87 -13.65 -0.04 -2.18
CA PHE A 87 -13.22 1.04 -3.06
C PHE A 87 -13.42 2.40 -2.40
N GLN A 88 -12.40 3.24 -2.45
CA GLN A 88 -12.51 4.65 -2.09
C GLN A 88 -12.86 5.44 -3.35
N LEU A 89 -14.03 6.08 -3.36
CA LEU A 89 -14.48 6.92 -4.46
C LEU A 89 -13.63 8.19 -4.56
N VAL A 90 -13.14 8.47 -5.76
CA VAL A 90 -12.36 9.66 -6.12
C VAL A 90 -13.20 10.63 -6.94
N GLY A 91 -13.97 10.10 -7.88
CA GLY A 91 -14.82 10.87 -8.78
C GLY A 91 -15.59 9.97 -9.74
N PHE A 92 -16.21 10.61 -10.72
CA PHE A 92 -16.97 9.95 -11.78
C PHE A 92 -16.20 10.10 -13.08
N ASP A 93 -16.30 9.08 -13.93
CA ASP A 93 -15.73 9.16 -15.27
C ASP A 93 -16.86 9.38 -16.28
N ASP A 94 -17.00 10.63 -16.71
CA ASP A 94 -17.88 11.07 -17.79
C ASP A 94 -17.16 11.06 -19.15
N GLY A 95 -15.94 10.50 -19.22
CA GLY A 95 -15.08 10.50 -20.40
C GLY A 95 -14.19 11.74 -20.53
N SER A 96 -14.34 12.75 -19.67
CA SER A 96 -13.53 13.98 -19.71
C SER A 96 -12.28 13.93 -18.83
N ASN A 97 -12.15 12.92 -17.97
CA ASN A 97 -11.16 12.91 -16.90
C ASN A 97 -9.77 12.45 -17.37
N LYS A 98 -8.95 13.40 -17.85
CA LYS A 98 -7.62 13.14 -18.45
C LYS A 98 -6.68 12.22 -17.65
N GLY A 99 -6.81 12.14 -16.31
CA GLY A 99 -5.93 11.31 -15.48
C GLY A 99 -6.18 9.80 -15.59
N VAL A 100 -7.41 9.41 -15.95
CA VAL A 100 -7.87 8.01 -16.07
C VAL A 100 -8.64 7.74 -17.36
N ALA A 101 -8.78 8.73 -18.24
CA ALA A 101 -9.52 8.61 -19.51
C ALA A 101 -9.04 7.47 -20.41
N GLU A 102 -7.80 7.00 -20.25
CA GLU A 102 -7.23 5.86 -21.00
C GLU A 102 -7.51 4.48 -20.38
N LEU A 103 -8.14 4.43 -19.21
CA LEU A 103 -8.48 3.18 -18.53
C LEU A 103 -9.86 2.71 -18.97
N GLU A 104 -9.96 1.45 -19.35
CA GLU A 104 -11.25 0.79 -19.59
C GLU A 104 -11.93 0.39 -18.27
N ASP A 105 -13.17 -0.10 -18.37
CA ASP A 105 -13.89 -0.64 -17.22
C ASP A 105 -13.08 -1.76 -16.53
N PHE A 106 -12.93 -1.63 -15.22
CA PHE A 106 -12.15 -2.51 -14.35
C PHE A 106 -10.63 -2.45 -14.55
N GLU A 107 -10.10 -1.47 -15.29
CA GLU A 107 -8.65 -1.26 -15.40
C GLU A 107 -8.11 -0.31 -14.33
N PHE A 108 -6.88 -0.57 -13.91
CA PHE A 108 -6.17 0.14 -12.86
C PHE A 108 -4.72 0.41 -13.27
N LYS A 109 -4.25 1.62 -12.96
CA LYS A 109 -2.81 1.95 -12.92
C LYS A 109 -2.29 1.60 -11.54
N LEU A 110 -1.43 0.59 -11.46
CA LEU A 110 -0.76 0.19 -10.24
C LEU A 110 0.73 0.51 -10.33
N ALA A 111 1.23 1.32 -9.40
CA ALA A 111 2.64 1.67 -9.29
C ALA A 111 3.10 1.46 -7.84
N GLY A 112 4.02 0.52 -7.64
CA GLY A 112 4.44 0.13 -6.29
C GLY A 112 5.48 -0.96 -6.25
N LYS A 113 5.73 -1.47 -5.04
CA LYS A 113 6.71 -2.55 -4.83
C LYS A 113 6.13 -3.89 -5.21
N TRP A 114 6.85 -4.65 -6.01
CA TRP A 114 6.51 -6.02 -6.34
C TRP A 114 7.06 -6.97 -5.29
N GLN A 115 6.20 -7.57 -4.45
CA GLN A 115 6.65 -8.38 -3.31
C GLN A 115 5.62 -9.38 -2.79
N PHE A 116 6.09 -10.39 -2.07
CA PHE A 116 5.27 -11.18 -1.15
C PHE A 116 5.16 -10.49 0.21
N ILE A 117 3.99 -10.64 0.84
CA ILE A 117 3.77 -10.25 2.24
C ILE A 117 3.37 -11.48 3.05
N ALA A 118 3.61 -11.46 4.36
CA ALA A 118 3.37 -12.63 5.23
C ALA A 118 1.92 -13.12 5.26
N VAL A 119 0.97 -12.25 4.93
CA VAL A 119 -0.48 -12.48 5.10
C VAL A 119 -1.21 -12.80 3.79
N CYS A 120 -0.51 -12.83 2.66
CA CYS A 120 -1.09 -13.09 1.35
C CYS A 120 -0.21 -14.09 0.59
N LYS A 121 -0.80 -15.19 0.12
CA LYS A 121 -0.09 -16.20 -0.68
C LYS A 121 0.22 -15.71 -2.08
N THR A 122 -0.63 -14.84 -2.63
CA THR A 122 -0.43 -14.20 -3.93
C THR A 122 0.55 -13.03 -3.76
N PRO A 123 1.50 -12.84 -4.68
CA PRO A 123 2.33 -11.64 -4.66
C PRO A 123 1.48 -10.39 -4.82
N VAL A 124 1.96 -9.28 -4.29
CA VAL A 124 1.21 -8.01 -4.24
C VAL A 124 2.00 -6.87 -4.83
N ILE A 125 1.28 -5.90 -5.40
CA ILE A 125 1.80 -4.55 -5.60
C ILE A 125 1.52 -3.75 -4.33
N SER A 126 2.58 -3.34 -3.65
CA SER A 126 2.48 -2.54 -2.44
C SER A 126 2.63 -1.05 -2.73
N VAL A 127 1.55 -0.32 -2.51
CA VAL A 127 1.40 1.10 -2.85
C VAL A 127 1.44 1.92 -1.58
N HIS A 128 2.49 2.73 -1.44
CA HIS A 128 2.72 3.56 -0.26
C HIS A 128 2.17 4.98 -0.46
N ARG A 129 2.06 5.76 0.62
CA ARG A 129 1.77 7.19 0.53
C ARG A 129 2.98 7.95 0.03
N ASN A 130 2.83 8.63 -1.11
CA ASN A 130 3.88 9.48 -1.67
C ASN A 130 4.34 10.54 -0.68
N PHE A 131 5.63 10.85 -0.70
CA PHE A 131 6.19 11.91 0.12
C PHE A 131 5.97 13.26 -0.57
N THR A 132 5.21 14.15 0.08
CA THR A 132 5.16 15.58 -0.21
C THR A 132 5.22 16.35 1.11
N GLU A 133 5.55 17.64 1.08
CA GLU A 133 5.61 18.46 2.31
C GLU A 133 4.25 18.44 3.04
N ASN A 134 3.16 18.67 2.30
CA ASN A 134 1.79 18.62 2.84
C ASN A 134 1.45 17.25 3.45
N THR A 135 1.86 16.16 2.79
CA THR A 135 1.60 14.80 3.30
C THR A 135 2.40 14.53 4.58
N LEU A 136 3.63 15.04 4.65
CA LEU A 136 4.48 14.93 5.83
C LEU A 136 3.95 15.76 7.00
N GLU A 137 3.51 16.99 6.74
CA GLU A 137 2.92 17.87 7.75
C GLU A 137 1.65 17.25 8.35
N TYR A 138 0.73 16.78 7.50
CA TYR A 138 -0.45 16.06 7.95
C TYR A 138 -0.08 14.80 8.74
N PHE A 139 0.88 14.01 8.27
CA PHE A 139 1.35 12.84 9.02
C PHE A 139 1.90 13.20 10.41
N LYS A 140 2.58 14.34 10.55
CA LYS A 140 3.08 14.84 11.84
C LYS A 140 1.95 15.32 12.76
N SER A 141 0.81 15.80 12.24
CA SER A 141 -0.32 16.22 13.09
C SER A 141 -1.14 15.05 13.64
N LEU A 142 -1.06 13.87 13.03
CA LEU A 142 -1.80 12.68 13.46
C LEU A 142 -1.30 12.09 14.79
N SER A 143 -2.23 11.49 15.55
CA SER A 143 -1.94 10.62 16.69
C SER A 143 -1.13 9.38 16.29
N GLN A 144 -0.56 8.65 17.25
CA GLN A 144 0.29 7.49 16.96
C GLN A 144 -0.45 6.39 16.17
N ASP A 145 -1.68 6.06 16.54
CA ASP A 145 -2.47 5.02 15.87
C ASP A 145 -2.89 5.47 14.47
N SER A 146 -3.30 6.73 14.32
CA SER A 146 -3.62 7.32 13.03
C SER A 146 -2.40 7.39 12.12
N ARG A 147 -1.20 7.66 12.64
CA ARG A 147 0.06 7.58 11.86
C ARG A 147 0.32 6.18 11.34
N LYS A 148 0.09 5.14 12.14
CA LYS A 148 0.24 3.75 11.69
C LYS A 148 -0.70 3.47 10.52
N LEU A 149 -1.99 3.79 10.66
CA LEU A 149 -2.98 3.61 9.60
C LEU A 149 -2.67 4.44 8.36
N PHE A 150 -2.23 5.69 8.53
CA PHE A 150 -1.88 6.58 7.44
C PHE A 150 -0.68 6.10 6.62
N ALA A 151 0.38 5.62 7.30
CA ALA A 151 1.59 5.12 6.67
C ALA A 151 1.47 3.67 6.14
N SER A 152 0.38 2.96 6.45
CA SER A 152 0.13 1.62 5.93
C SER A 152 0.04 1.65 4.40
N ALA A 153 0.70 0.68 3.76
CA ALA A 153 0.59 0.49 2.33
C ALA A 153 -0.74 -0.18 2.00
N LEU A 154 -1.28 0.14 0.83
CA LEU A 154 -2.21 -0.74 0.15
C LEU A 154 -1.42 -1.92 -0.42
N HIS A 155 -1.93 -3.14 -0.29
CA HIS A 155 -1.32 -4.33 -0.86
C HIS A 155 -2.32 -4.96 -1.83
N ALA A 156 -2.12 -4.77 -3.14
CA ALA A 156 -2.99 -5.31 -4.18
C ALA A 156 -2.51 -6.68 -4.66
N PRO A 157 -3.23 -7.79 -4.35
CA PRO A 157 -2.91 -9.11 -4.90
C PRO A 157 -2.98 -9.10 -6.41
N LEU A 158 -1.93 -9.61 -7.06
CA LEU A 158 -1.78 -9.56 -8.51
C LEU A 158 -1.35 -10.93 -9.04
N LEU A 159 -2.04 -11.41 -10.05
CA LEU A 159 -1.60 -12.52 -10.90
C LEU A 159 -0.74 -11.97 -12.03
N TRP A 160 0.53 -12.33 -12.03
CA TRP A 160 1.50 -11.88 -13.03
C TRP A 160 2.59 -12.94 -13.24
N ASP A 161 2.23 -14.00 -13.98
CA ASP A 161 3.11 -15.15 -14.19
C ASP A 161 4.29 -14.81 -15.13
N SER A 162 4.07 -13.87 -16.05
CA SER A 162 5.06 -13.39 -17.03
C SER A 162 5.90 -12.20 -16.53
N ALA A 163 6.00 -12.00 -15.21
CA ALA A 163 6.75 -10.88 -14.67
C ALA A 163 8.23 -10.93 -15.08
N PRO A 164 8.81 -9.85 -15.62
CA PRO A 164 10.21 -9.82 -16.04
C PRO A 164 11.19 -9.85 -14.87
N VAL A 165 10.71 -9.58 -13.65
CA VAL A 165 11.48 -9.62 -12.40
C VAL A 165 10.67 -10.36 -11.31
N PRO A 166 11.34 -11.12 -10.43
CA PRO A 166 10.65 -11.84 -9.37
C PRO A 166 10.12 -10.88 -8.29
N PRO A 167 8.99 -11.20 -7.63
CA PRO A 167 8.53 -10.46 -6.46
C PRO A 167 9.52 -10.63 -5.31
N PHE A 168 9.86 -9.53 -4.64
CA PHE A 168 10.68 -9.56 -3.43
C PHE A 168 10.05 -10.45 -2.35
N ARG A 169 10.84 -11.29 -1.70
CA ARG A 169 10.40 -12.10 -0.57
C ARG A 169 11.35 -11.89 0.61
N PHE A 170 10.82 -11.32 1.68
CA PHE A 170 11.60 -11.12 2.91
C PHE A 170 11.95 -12.47 3.55
N ASN A 171 13.23 -12.66 3.88
CA ASN A 171 13.70 -13.83 4.62
C ASN A 171 14.26 -13.41 5.99
N PRO A 172 13.60 -13.73 7.12
CA PRO A 172 14.05 -13.31 8.44
C PRO A 172 15.41 -13.90 8.87
N LYS A 173 15.90 -14.94 8.20
CA LYS A 173 17.19 -15.58 8.49
C LYS A 173 18.38 -14.87 7.84
N LEU A 174 18.14 -14.03 6.82
CA LEU A 174 19.18 -13.34 6.07
C LEU A 174 19.41 -11.93 6.61
N LYS A 175 20.67 -11.47 6.58
CA LYS A 175 21.00 -10.07 6.85
C LYS A 175 20.46 -9.17 5.74
N LYS A 176 20.40 -7.86 5.98
CA LYS A 176 19.77 -6.88 5.07
C LYS A 176 20.43 -6.84 3.69
N ASP A 177 21.75 -6.90 3.65
CA ASP A 177 22.63 -6.98 2.48
C ASP A 177 22.51 -8.30 1.71
N GLN A 178 21.98 -9.34 2.36
CA GLN A 178 21.74 -10.66 1.77
C GLN A 178 20.28 -10.86 1.34
N GLN A 179 19.40 -9.88 1.58
CA GLN A 179 18.02 -9.94 1.11
C GLN A 179 17.99 -9.83 -0.42
N GLY A 180 16.97 -10.41 -1.03
CA GLY A 180 16.70 -10.19 -2.44
C GLY A 180 16.41 -8.72 -2.75
N GLU A 181 16.45 -8.40 -4.03
CA GLU A 181 16.20 -7.04 -4.51
C GLU A 181 14.70 -6.70 -4.48
N THR A 182 14.38 -5.44 -4.20
CA THR A 182 13.00 -4.94 -4.26
C THR A 182 12.82 -4.10 -5.52
N PHE A 183 11.93 -4.55 -6.40
CA PHE A 183 11.58 -3.80 -7.61
C PHE A 183 10.35 -2.91 -7.39
N PHE A 184 10.46 -1.67 -7.88
CA PHE A 184 9.34 -0.82 -8.21
C PHE A 184 8.87 -1.14 -9.62
N VAL A 185 7.57 -1.33 -9.78
CA VAL A 185 6.95 -1.63 -11.08
C VAL A 185 5.77 -0.70 -11.29
N GLN A 186 5.51 -0.39 -12.56
CA GLN A 186 4.36 0.39 -13.01
C GLN A 186 3.64 -0.41 -14.08
N ILE A 187 2.39 -0.77 -13.80
CA ILE A 187 1.60 -1.65 -14.65
C ILE A 187 0.19 -1.12 -14.82
N LYS A 188 -0.42 -1.49 -15.94
CA LYS A 188 -1.86 -1.57 -16.05
C LYS A 188 -2.29 -2.96 -15.60
N ALA A 189 -3.37 -3.03 -14.84
CA ALA A 189 -3.91 -4.26 -14.30
C ALA A 189 -5.43 -4.25 -14.40
N LYS A 190 -6.03 -5.42 -14.61
CA LYS A 190 -7.49 -5.60 -14.64
C LYS A 190 -7.96 -6.16 -13.31
N PHE A 191 -8.94 -5.53 -12.68
CA PHE A 191 -9.60 -6.09 -11.52
C PHE A 191 -10.49 -7.26 -11.95
N LEU A 192 -10.40 -8.37 -11.21
CA LEU A 192 -11.15 -9.61 -11.44
C LEU A 192 -12.11 -9.83 -10.26
N PRO A 193 -13.38 -9.35 -10.36
CA PRO A 193 -14.34 -9.42 -9.26
C PRO A 193 -14.61 -10.85 -8.76
N ASP A 194 -14.54 -11.84 -9.65
CA ASP A 194 -14.75 -13.26 -9.30
C ASP A 194 -13.75 -13.79 -8.28
N LYS A 195 -12.53 -13.24 -8.29
CA LYS A 195 -11.41 -13.70 -7.48
C LYS A 195 -10.95 -12.66 -6.46
N ASP A 196 -11.58 -11.48 -6.44
CA ASP A 196 -11.22 -10.34 -5.59
C ASP A 196 -9.72 -9.95 -5.69
N LEU A 197 -9.14 -10.04 -6.88
CA LEU A 197 -7.72 -9.74 -7.13
C LEU A 197 -7.52 -9.06 -8.48
N PHE A 198 -6.27 -8.72 -8.79
CA PHE A 198 -5.90 -8.08 -10.05
C PHE A 198 -5.17 -9.07 -10.96
N GLY A 199 -5.44 -9.02 -12.26
CA GLY A 199 -4.62 -9.65 -13.29
C GLY A 199 -3.72 -8.61 -13.95
N PHE A 200 -2.48 -8.98 -14.25
CA PHE A 200 -1.61 -8.16 -15.08
C PHE A 200 -2.20 -8.00 -16.48
N ASP A 201 -2.11 -6.80 -17.03
CA ASP A 201 -2.45 -6.51 -18.43
C ASP A 201 -1.18 -6.10 -19.21
N SER A 202 -0.53 -5.02 -18.79
CA SER A 202 0.62 -4.45 -19.51
C SER A 202 1.59 -3.69 -18.61
N LEU A 203 2.85 -3.60 -19.04
CA LEU A 203 3.86 -2.75 -18.42
C LEU A 203 3.65 -1.29 -18.84
N MET A 204 3.67 -0.38 -17.88
CA MET A 204 3.66 1.07 -18.12
C MET A 204 5.05 1.69 -17.98
N GLY A 205 6.02 0.93 -17.47
CA GLY A 205 7.41 1.35 -17.31
C GLY A 205 8.31 0.15 -17.05
N VAL A 206 9.61 0.31 -17.28
CA VAL A 206 10.60 -0.72 -16.98
C VAL A 206 10.70 -0.87 -15.45
N PRO A 207 10.70 -2.09 -14.89
CA PRO A 207 10.97 -2.31 -13.48
C PRO A 207 12.28 -1.67 -13.04
N THR A 208 12.28 -1.00 -11.89
CA THR A 208 13.47 -0.33 -11.35
C THR A 208 13.71 -0.72 -9.91
N THR A 209 14.92 -0.55 -9.43
CA THR A 209 15.29 -0.79 -8.03
C THR A 209 15.22 0.51 -7.20
N GLU A 210 15.05 1.64 -7.91
CA GLU A 210 14.87 2.97 -7.34
C GLU A 210 13.43 3.20 -6.87
N LEU A 211 13.26 3.20 -5.54
CA LEU A 211 11.96 3.45 -4.92
C LEU A 211 11.67 4.96 -4.80
N PRO A 212 10.46 5.43 -5.17
CA PRO A 212 10.02 6.79 -4.86
C PRO A 212 10.11 7.09 -3.37
N LYS A 213 10.22 8.37 -2.99
CA LYS A 213 10.11 8.77 -1.59
C LYS A 213 8.67 8.55 -1.11
N PHE A 214 8.52 7.93 0.06
CA PHE A 214 7.22 7.66 0.67
C PHE A 214 7.24 7.85 2.19
N ILE A 215 6.07 8.07 2.77
CA ILE A 215 5.88 8.21 4.21
C ILE A 215 6.18 6.87 4.90
N LYS A 216 7.19 6.87 5.77
CA LYS A 216 7.58 5.70 6.57
C LYS A 216 7.29 5.96 8.05
N LEU A 217 6.65 4.99 8.70
CA LEU A 217 6.57 4.98 10.15
C LEU A 217 7.96 4.64 10.71
N LYS A 218 8.61 5.58 11.38
CA LYS A 218 9.82 5.29 12.17
C LYS A 218 9.40 4.49 13.39
N LYS A 219 9.80 3.22 13.49
CA LYS A 219 9.70 2.47 14.75
C LYS A 219 10.55 3.23 15.78
N ARG A 220 9.97 3.63 16.92
CA ARG A 220 10.79 4.11 18.06
C ARG A 220 11.70 2.95 18.45
N LYS A 221 13.02 3.17 18.44
CA LYS A 221 13.96 2.26 19.09
C LYS A 221 13.50 2.12 20.55
N GLY A 222 13.11 0.92 20.96
CA GLY A 222 12.78 0.67 22.36
C GLY A 222 14.00 1.03 23.22
N LYS A 223 13.78 1.44 24.48
CA LYS A 223 14.87 1.76 25.42
C LYS A 223 15.93 0.65 25.56
N LYS A 224 15.64 -0.58 25.14
CA LYS A 224 16.59 -1.71 25.10
C LYS A 224 17.69 -1.61 24.02
N ASP A 225 17.52 -0.80 22.98
CA ASP A 225 18.54 -0.65 21.91
C ASP A 225 19.54 0.49 22.18
N LYS A 226 19.29 1.37 23.17
CA LYS A 226 20.25 2.43 23.53
C LYS A 226 21.44 1.90 24.32
N GLN A 227 21.26 0.87 25.15
CA GLN A 227 22.35 0.28 25.92
C GLN A 227 23.34 -0.55 25.08
N LYS A 228 22.97 -0.99 23.87
CA LYS A 228 23.89 -1.69 22.94
C LYS A 228 24.68 -0.76 22.00
N LEU A 229 24.36 0.53 21.98
CA LEU A 229 25.04 1.52 21.12
C LEU A 229 26.12 2.32 21.84
N GLU A 230 26.21 2.23 23.17
CA GLU A 230 27.22 2.93 24.00
C GLU A 230 28.39 2.05 24.45
N GLN A 231 28.47 0.79 24.02
CA GLN A 231 29.65 -0.07 24.21
C GLN A 231 30.15 -0.60 22.86
N LYS A 232 30.74 0.28 22.06
CA LYS A 232 31.79 -0.13 21.13
C LYS A 232 33.12 0.10 21.85
N PRO A 233 33.95 -0.94 22.08
CA PRO A 233 35.32 -0.73 22.51
C PRO A 233 36.06 0.00 21.38
N ASP A 234 36.71 1.10 21.74
CA ASP A 234 37.54 1.92 20.87
C ASP A 234 38.83 1.15 20.54
N LEU A 235 38.80 0.34 19.48
CA LEU A 235 39.99 -0.29 18.91
C LEU A 235 40.71 0.74 18.04
N ASN A 236 41.38 1.70 18.66
CA ASN A 236 42.59 2.35 18.13
C ASN A 236 43.18 3.35 19.12
N LYS A 237 44.14 2.92 19.94
CA LYS A 237 45.36 3.70 20.20
C LYS A 237 46.53 2.80 20.60
N PRO A 238 47.75 3.15 20.17
CA PRO A 238 48.87 2.22 20.04
C PRO A 238 49.67 2.03 21.32
N SER A 239 50.34 0.88 21.39
CA SER A 239 51.35 0.50 22.38
C SER A 239 52.50 1.50 22.48
N LYS A 240 52.86 1.90 23.70
CA LYS A 240 54.25 2.19 24.10
C LYS A 240 54.51 1.74 25.53
N THR A 241 55.57 0.96 25.64
CA THR A 241 56.23 0.35 26.79
C THR A 241 56.84 1.40 27.73
N GLU A 242 56.84 1.14 29.04
CA GLU A 242 57.96 1.30 30.00
C GLU A 242 57.48 0.93 31.42
N LEU A 243 57.89 -0.23 31.95
CA LEU A 243 58.98 -0.41 32.95
C LEU A 243 58.71 0.22 34.33
N LYS A 244 58.40 -0.63 35.33
CA LYS A 244 59.25 -0.85 36.52
C LYS A 244 58.64 -1.83 37.53
N SER A 245 59.38 -2.94 37.72
CA SER A 245 59.75 -3.59 38.99
C SER A 245 58.85 -3.44 40.23
N LYS A 246 58.43 -4.57 40.80
CA LYS A 246 59.08 -5.15 41.99
C LYS A 246 58.44 -6.47 42.39
N GLU A 247 59.25 -7.52 42.35
CA GLU A 247 59.08 -8.71 43.18
C GLU A 247 59.09 -8.31 44.66
N SER A 248 58.17 -8.90 45.42
CA SER A 248 58.37 -9.12 46.85
C SER A 248 57.56 -10.32 47.31
N SER A 249 58.21 -11.48 47.32
CA SER A 249 58.04 -12.53 48.31
C SER A 249 59.42 -13.16 48.46
N PRO A 250 59.88 -13.41 49.69
CA PRO A 250 59.63 -14.76 50.20
C PRO A 250 59.41 -14.81 51.73
N GLY A 251 58.71 -15.87 52.16
CA GLY A 251 58.52 -16.24 53.56
C GLY A 251 57.23 -16.99 53.75
#